data_AF-A0AAU1AS44-F1
#
_entry.id   AF-A0AAU1AS44-F1
#
_cell.length_a   1.000
_cell.length_b   1.000
_cell.length_c   1.000
_cell.angle_alpha   90.00
_cell.angle_beta   90.00
_cell.angle_gamma   90.00
#
_symmetry.space_group_name_H-M   'P 1'
#
loop_
_entity.id
_entity.type
_entity.pdbx_description
1 polymer ?
#
loop_
_entity_poly.entity_id
_entity_poly.type
_entity_poly.pdbx_seq_one_letter_code
_entity_poly.pdbx_strand_id
1 'polypeptide(L)'
;MKQINGVRPFRIEVAQKEINELRQRVKMTRWPDKETVVDRSQGVQLAQLRPLVEYWGTRCDWRKVEAKLNALPQFITKIDGLDIR
;
A
#
# COMPACT_ATOMS: atom_id res chain seq x y z
N MET A 1 -2.20 -25.01 -22.98
CA MET A 1 -1.78 -23.60 -22.85
C MET A 1 -0.31 -23.51 -23.20
N LYS A 2 0.09 -22.66 -24.17
CA LYS A 2 1.50 -22.49 -24.56
C LYS A 2 2.24 -21.71 -23.49
N GLN A 3 3.38 -22.22 -23.05
CA GLN A 3 4.31 -21.51 -22.18
C GLN A 3 4.96 -20.40 -23.01
N ILE A 4 4.72 -19.13 -22.65
CA ILE A 4 5.40 -18.00 -23.28
C ILE A 4 6.76 -17.89 -22.58
N ASN A 5 7.84 -18.26 -23.28
CA ASN A 5 9.20 -18.17 -22.74
C ASN A 5 9.44 -16.76 -22.17
N GLY A 6 9.79 -16.69 -20.89
CA GLY A 6 10.07 -15.43 -20.18
C GLY A 6 8.94 -14.90 -19.29
N VAL A 7 7.70 -15.38 -19.46
CA VAL A 7 6.55 -14.99 -18.60
C VAL A 7 6.40 -15.99 -17.46
N ARG A 8 6.48 -15.52 -16.21
CA ARG A 8 6.47 -16.34 -14.98
C ARG A 8 5.29 -15.95 -14.09
N PRO A 9 4.60 -16.89 -13.42
CA PRO A 9 3.58 -16.54 -12.43
C PRO A 9 4.15 -15.64 -11.33
N PHE A 10 3.37 -14.67 -10.89
CA PHE A 10 3.69 -13.78 -9.78
C PHE A 10 2.62 -13.89 -8.70
N ARG A 11 3.04 -13.80 -7.44
CA ARG A 11 2.16 -13.73 -6.29
C ARG A 11 2.71 -12.68 -5.34
N ILE A 12 1.84 -11.80 -4.87
CA ILE A 12 2.19 -10.82 -3.86
C ILE A 12 2.34 -11.55 -2.52
N GLU A 13 3.49 -11.39 -1.90
CA GLU A 13 3.76 -11.90 -0.56
C GLU A 13 4.56 -10.84 0.20
N VAL A 14 3.87 -10.13 1.09
CA VAL A 14 4.50 -9.11 1.94
C VAL A 14 4.80 -9.70 3.30
N ALA A 15 6.05 -9.57 3.75
CA ALA A 15 6.48 -10.16 5.00
C ALA A 15 5.73 -9.52 6.18
N GLN A 16 5.36 -10.31 7.19
CA GLN A 16 4.65 -9.77 8.36
C GLN A 16 5.43 -8.67 9.07
N LYS A 17 6.76 -8.76 9.04
CA LYS A 17 7.66 -7.72 9.56
C LYS A 17 7.45 -6.37 8.87
N GLU A 18 7.35 -6.34 7.54
CA GLU A 18 7.15 -5.10 6.77
C GLU A 18 5.80 -4.44 7.10
N ILE A 19 4.74 -5.24 7.28
CA ILE A 19 3.41 -4.77 7.68
C ILE A 19 3.46 -4.18 9.10
N ASN A 20 4.17 -4.84 10.02
CA ASN A 20 4.33 -4.36 11.39
C ASN A 20 5.13 -3.05 11.44
N GLU A 21 6.21 -2.95 10.68
CA GLU A 21 7.02 -1.73 10.54
C GLU A 21 6.24 -0.58 9.91
N LEU A 22 5.43 -0.85 8.89
CA LEU A 22 4.49 0.11 8.33
C LEU A 22 3.55 0.65 9.41
N ARG A 23 2.87 -0.23 10.16
CA ARG A 23 1.96 0.17 11.23
C ARG A 23 2.65 0.99 12.32
N GLN A 24 3.87 0.62 12.71
CA GLN A 24 4.66 1.35 13.68
C GLN A 24 4.97 2.77 13.20
N ARG A 25 5.43 2.93 11.95
CA ARG A 25 5.72 4.25 11.36
C ARG A 25 4.47 5.13 11.29
N VAL A 26 3.34 4.56 10.86
CA VAL A 26 2.04 5.27 10.83
C VAL A 26 1.61 5.72 12.22
N LYS A 27 1.76 4.86 13.25
CA LYS A 27 1.46 5.24 14.65
C LYS A 27 2.41 6.31 15.21
N MET A 28 3.65 6.36 14.73
CA MET A 28 4.65 7.36 15.10
C MET A 28 4.52 8.68 14.32
N THR A 29 3.39 8.92 13.64
CA THR A 29 3.15 10.16 12.91
C THR A 29 3.31 11.36 13.84
N ARG A 30 4.20 12.28 13.45
CA ARG A 30 4.32 13.59 14.06
C ARG A 30 3.34 14.52 13.37
N TRP A 31 2.41 15.08 14.13
CA TRP A 31 1.36 15.93 13.59
C TRP A 31 1.83 17.38 13.46
N PRO A 32 1.51 18.06 12.34
CA PRO A 32 1.68 19.50 12.25
C PRO A 32 0.61 20.22 13.08
N ASP A 33 0.76 21.53 13.18
CA ASP A 33 -0.32 22.41 13.65
C ASP A 33 -1.52 22.36 12.69
N LYS A 34 -2.67 22.79 13.19
CA LYS A 34 -3.90 22.89 12.40
C LYS A 34 -3.76 23.99 11.34
N GLU A 35 -4.41 23.77 10.20
CA GLU A 35 -4.46 24.73 9.10
C GLU A 35 -5.08 26.07 9.53
N THR A 36 -4.67 27.15 8.84
CA THR A 36 -5.13 28.53 9.12
C THR A 36 -6.48 28.87 8.48
N VAL A 37 -6.91 28.07 7.51
CA VAL A 37 -8.13 28.27 6.73
C VAL A 37 -9.16 27.18 7.02
N VAL A 38 -10.44 27.49 6.80
CA VAL A 38 -11.54 26.53 7.01
C VAL A 38 -11.83 25.66 5.79
N ASP A 39 -11.30 26.02 4.61
CA ASP A 39 -11.45 25.29 3.36
C ASP A 39 -10.23 24.40 3.05
N ARG A 40 -10.13 23.88 1.81
CA ARG A 40 -9.03 23.02 1.37
C ARG A 40 -8.02 23.73 0.47
N SER A 41 -8.00 25.07 0.45
CA SER A 41 -7.07 25.85 -0.37
C SER A 41 -5.60 25.59 0.00
N GLN A 42 -5.34 25.16 1.24
CA GLN A 42 -4.02 24.75 1.75
C GLN A 42 -3.76 23.24 1.71
N GLY A 43 -4.65 22.45 1.09
CA GLY A 43 -4.52 20.99 0.96
C GLY A 43 -5.47 20.20 1.85
N VAL A 44 -5.07 18.97 2.19
CA VAL A 44 -5.90 18.07 3.01
C VAL A 44 -5.91 18.54 4.45
N GLN A 45 -7.10 18.67 5.03
CA GLN A 45 -7.26 19.12 6.41
C GLN A 45 -6.84 18.04 7.41
N LEU A 46 -6.21 18.45 8.52
CA LEU A 46 -5.72 17.60 9.60
C LEU A 46 -6.84 16.72 10.19
N ALA A 47 -8.05 17.29 10.28
CA ALA A 47 -9.24 16.58 10.73
C ALA A 47 -9.60 15.39 9.82
N GLN A 48 -9.25 15.43 8.53
CA GLN A 48 -9.46 14.33 7.59
C GLN A 48 -8.33 13.30 7.60
N LEU A 49 -7.09 13.75 7.83
CA LEU A 49 -5.92 12.86 7.90
C LEU A 49 -5.91 11.99 9.15
N ARG A 50 -6.34 12.52 10.31
CA ARG A 50 -6.34 11.78 11.58
C ARG A 50 -7.08 10.43 11.51
N PRO A 51 -8.35 10.38 11.04
CA PRO A 51 -9.06 9.11 10.89
C PRO A 51 -8.40 8.16 9.90
N LEU A 52 -7.80 8.68 8.83
CA LEU A 52 -7.10 7.87 7.83
C LEU A 52 -5.86 7.20 8.44
N VAL A 53 -5.01 7.97 9.12
CA VAL A 53 -3.81 7.46 9.81
C VAL A 53 -4.20 6.43 10.88
N GLU A 54 -5.26 6.69 11.65
CA GLU A 54 -5.76 5.72 12.63
C GLU A 54 -6.19 4.41 11.96
N TYR A 55 -6.97 4.49 10.88
CA TYR A 55 -7.41 3.32 10.12
C TYR A 55 -6.22 2.49 9.62
N TRP A 56 -5.24 3.12 8.96
CA TRP A 56 -4.06 2.42 8.44
C TRP A 56 -3.18 1.84 9.55
N GLY A 57 -3.04 2.54 10.67
CA GLY A 57 -2.22 2.09 11.80
C GLY A 57 -2.82 0.95 12.61
N THR A 58 -4.15 0.76 12.56
CA THR A 58 -4.85 -0.15 13.50
C THR A 58 -5.84 -1.11 12.84
N ARG A 59 -6.63 -0.66 11.85
CA ARG A 59 -7.78 -1.41 11.31
C ARG A 59 -7.55 -1.95 9.91
N CYS A 60 -6.59 -1.42 9.16
CA CYS A 60 -6.29 -1.90 7.82
C CYS A 60 -5.78 -3.34 7.87
N ASP A 61 -6.51 -4.23 7.19
CA ASP A 61 -6.17 -5.63 7.03
C ASP A 61 -5.47 -5.85 5.69
N TRP A 62 -4.13 -5.83 5.73
CA TRP A 62 -3.30 -6.08 4.55
C TRP A 62 -3.49 -7.48 3.98
N ARG A 63 -3.77 -8.49 4.82
CA ARG A 63 -3.94 -9.88 4.35
C ARG A 63 -5.20 -10.03 3.51
N LYS A 64 -6.27 -9.29 3.86
CA LYS A 64 -7.47 -9.20 3.01
C LYS A 64 -7.17 -8.58 1.65
N VAL A 65 -6.36 -7.53 1.60
CA VAL A 65 -5.95 -6.87 0.34
C VAL A 65 -5.08 -7.81 -0.49
N GLU A 66 -4.06 -8.42 0.12
CA GLU A 66 -3.16 -9.38 -0.52
C GLU A 66 -3.91 -10.57 -1.12
N ALA A 67 -4.89 -11.13 -0.38
CA ALA A 67 -5.75 -12.19 -0.90
C ALA A 67 -6.59 -11.74 -2.10
N LYS A 68 -7.15 -10.53 -2.04
CA LYS A 68 -7.96 -9.97 -3.15
C LYS A 68 -7.11 -9.74 -4.41
N LEU A 69 -5.89 -9.25 -4.26
CA LEU A 69 -4.96 -9.05 -5.39
C LEU A 69 -4.52 -10.39 -5.99
N ASN A 70 -4.16 -11.35 -5.13
CA ASN A 70 -3.75 -12.69 -5.54
C ASN A 70 -4.89 -13.58 -6.08
N ALA A 71 -6.15 -13.13 -6.01
CA ALA A 71 -7.26 -13.81 -6.68
C ALA A 71 -7.23 -13.64 -8.20
N LEU A 72 -6.47 -12.66 -8.72
CA LEU A 72 -6.28 -12.44 -10.15
C LEU A 72 -4.99 -13.12 -10.62
N PRO A 73 -4.95 -13.68 -11.85
CA PRO A 73 -3.71 -14.13 -12.46
C PRO A 73 -2.73 -12.97 -12.60
N GLN A 74 -1.57 -13.09 -11.99
CA GLN A 74 -0.49 -12.12 -12.06
C GLN A 74 0.76 -12.79 -12.62
N PHE A 75 1.55 -12.03 -13.38
CA PHE A 75 2.74 -12.54 -14.04
C PHE A 75 3.85 -11.49 -13.99
N ILE A 76 5.08 -11.96 -14.10
CA ILE A 76 6.27 -11.13 -14.25
C ILE A 76 7.03 -11.59 -15.49
N THR A 77 7.51 -10.63 -16.29
CA THR A 77 8.31 -10.92 -17.48
C THR A 77 9.49 -9.96 -17.58
N LYS A 78 10.57 -10.39 -18.24
CA LYS A 78 11.74 -9.55 -18.46
C LYS A 78 11.68 -8.89 -19.84
N ILE A 79 11.69 -7.56 -19.87
CA ILE A 79 11.78 -6.75 -21.09
C ILE A 79 12.98 -5.82 -20.93
N ASP A 80 13.92 -5.86 -21.88
CA ASP A 80 15.15 -5.06 -21.86
C ASP A 80 15.93 -5.12 -20.54
N GLY A 81 15.95 -6.30 -19.91
CA GLY A 81 16.65 -6.54 -18.64
C GLY A 81 15.87 -6.18 -17.38
N LEU A 82 14.69 -5.57 -17.50
CA LEU A 82 13.84 -5.16 -16.38
C LEU A 82 12.67 -6.12 -16.16
N ASP A 83 12.37 -6.41 -14.90
CA ASP A 83 11.19 -7.18 -14.52
C ASP A 83 9.93 -6.28 -14.53
N ILE A 84 8.98 -6.61 -15.40
CA ILE A 84 7.67 -5.95 -15.54
C ILE A 84 6.59 -6.81 -14.89
N ARG A 85 5.79 -6.20 -14.00
CA ARG A 85 4.77 -6.85 -13.16
C ARG A 85 3.42 -6.14 -13.26
#